data_AF-A0A2M7AQ31-F1
#
_entry.id   AF-A0A2M7AQ31-F1
#
_cell.length_a   1.000
_cell.length_b   1.000
_cell.length_c   1.000
_cell.angle_alpha   90.00
_cell.angle_beta   90.00
_cell.angle_gamma   90.00
#
_symmetry.space_group_name_H-M   'P 1'
#
loop_
_entity.id
_entity.type
_entity.pdbx_description
1 polymer ?
#
loop_
_entity_poly.entity_id
_entity_poly.type
_entity_poly.pdbx_seq_one_letter_code
_entity_poly.pdbx_strand_id
1 'polypeptide(L)'
;MARYTGPKDRLSRREGFDLFGAGLKLTRLTVPPGVHGPKGTRGLSQYGRQLREKQKVKRLYGLLEKQFRKYVELALKSKGNTGEKLIGFLEKRLDNVIFRLGFAPSRPSARQIVSHGHVLVDGKKVNIPSYGLKVGQTVSLDARGMAIPTVAKLLKNKEIKIPPWL
;
A
#
# COMPACT_ATOMS: atom_id res chain seq x y z
N MET A 1 1.17 -15.46 -7.54
CA MET A 1 2.11 -14.57 -6.81
C MET A 1 1.69 -14.48 -5.34
N ALA A 2 2.55 -14.85 -4.40
CA ALA A 2 2.19 -14.87 -2.98
C ALA A 2 1.87 -13.45 -2.45
N ARG A 3 0.84 -13.32 -1.61
CA ARG A 3 0.45 -12.09 -0.92
C ARG A 3 -0.21 -12.40 0.42
N TYR A 4 -0.26 -11.41 1.31
CA TYR A 4 -1.03 -11.55 2.55
C TYR A 4 -2.54 -11.43 2.27
N THR A 5 -3.29 -12.48 2.58
CA THR A 5 -4.76 -12.53 2.45
C THR A 5 -5.47 -12.66 3.81
N GLY A 6 -4.72 -12.64 4.91
CA GLY A 6 -5.25 -12.84 6.25
C GLY A 6 -5.96 -11.60 6.85
N PRO A 7 -6.35 -11.68 8.14
CA PRO A 7 -7.08 -10.61 8.83
C PRO A 7 -6.28 -9.30 8.92
N LYS A 8 -6.79 -8.25 8.27
CA LYS A 8 -6.13 -6.93 8.18
C LYS A 8 -6.17 -6.14 9.49
N ASP A 9 -7.31 -6.14 10.18
CA ASP A 9 -7.49 -5.42 11.44
C ASP A 9 -6.56 -5.96 12.55
N ARG A 10 -6.27 -7.25 12.50
CA ARG A 10 -5.25 -7.88 13.37
C ARG A 10 -3.89 -7.23 13.18
N LEU A 11 -3.51 -6.89 11.94
CA LEU A 11 -2.26 -6.22 11.65
C LEU A 11 -2.26 -4.76 12.12
N SER A 12 -3.34 -4.01 11.85
CA SER A 12 -3.49 -2.63 12.31
C SER A 12 -3.41 -2.54 13.84
N ARG A 13 -4.15 -3.41 14.55
CA ARG A 13 -4.10 -3.52 16.03
C ARG A 13 -2.72 -3.88 16.56
N ARG A 14 -1.96 -4.72 15.84
CA ARG A 14 -0.61 -5.08 16.26
C ARG A 14 0.37 -3.91 16.13
N GLU A 15 0.18 -3.04 15.16
CA GLU A 15 1.02 -1.86 14.94
C GLU A 15 0.48 -0.59 15.61
N GLY A 16 -0.70 -0.65 16.24
CA GLY A 16 -1.35 0.49 16.88
C GLY A 16 -1.71 1.62 15.91
N PHE A 17 -1.82 1.32 14.62
CA PHE A 17 -1.99 2.30 13.55
C PHE A 17 -2.96 1.75 12.50
N ASP A 18 -3.86 2.59 11.98
CA ASP A 18 -4.78 2.18 10.92
C ASP A 18 -4.03 2.08 9.57
N LEU A 19 -3.60 0.87 9.23
CA LEU A 19 -2.80 0.62 8.03
C LEU A 19 -3.63 0.69 6.74
N PHE A 20 -4.95 0.47 6.83
CA PHE A 20 -5.81 0.24 5.67
C PHE A 20 -6.94 1.26 5.52
N GLY A 21 -7.05 2.23 6.43
CA GLY A 21 -8.08 3.28 6.37
C GLY A 21 -9.47 2.74 6.71
N ALA A 22 -9.56 1.77 7.63
CA ALA A 22 -10.84 1.26 8.12
C ALA A 22 -11.59 2.28 8.99
N GLY A 23 -10.88 3.29 9.52
CA GLY A 23 -11.44 4.40 10.29
C GLY A 23 -12.21 3.90 11.51
N LEU A 24 -13.43 4.42 11.70
CA LEU A 24 -14.30 4.10 12.84
C LEU A 24 -14.67 2.61 12.95
N LYS A 25 -14.55 1.84 11.85
CA LYS A 25 -14.81 0.38 11.88
C LYS A 25 -13.73 -0.38 12.64
N LEU A 26 -12.54 0.20 12.78
CA LEU A 26 -11.42 -0.43 13.45
C LEU A 26 -11.55 -0.28 14.97
N THR A 27 -12.21 -1.25 15.58
CA THR A 27 -12.36 -1.30 17.03
C THR A 27 -11.08 -1.80 17.70
N ARG A 28 -10.76 -1.27 18.90
CA ARG A 28 -9.64 -1.71 19.74
C ARG A 28 -8.25 -1.53 19.11
N LEU A 29 -8.04 -0.46 18.35
CA LEU A 29 -6.75 -0.14 17.71
C LEU A 29 -5.59 -0.11 18.71
N THR A 30 -5.83 0.38 19.92
CA THR A 30 -4.85 0.50 21.00
C THR A 30 -4.52 -0.84 21.67
N VAL A 31 -5.33 -1.89 21.48
CA VAL A 31 -5.16 -3.18 22.15
C VAL A 31 -4.58 -4.21 21.16
N PRO A 32 -3.34 -4.69 21.37
CA PRO A 32 -2.73 -5.71 20.53
C PRO A 32 -3.60 -6.98 20.40
N PRO A 33 -3.49 -7.73 19.30
CA PRO A 33 -4.21 -8.98 19.15
C PRO A 33 -3.65 -10.10 20.04
N GLY A 34 -4.52 -11.01 20.48
CA GLY A 34 -4.17 -12.20 21.26
C GLY A 34 -4.65 -12.14 22.72
N VAL A 35 -4.58 -13.27 23.43
CA VAL A 35 -5.05 -13.43 24.82
C VAL A 35 -4.35 -12.46 25.77
N HIS A 36 -3.07 -12.19 25.56
CA HIS A 36 -2.30 -11.23 26.37
C HIS A 36 -2.40 -9.78 25.89
N GLY A 37 -3.14 -9.50 24.81
CA GLY A 37 -3.32 -8.17 24.26
C GLY A 37 -3.81 -7.13 25.29
N PRO A 38 -4.85 -7.44 26.10
CA PRO A 38 -5.34 -6.52 27.14
C PRO A 38 -4.32 -6.19 28.23
N LYS A 39 -3.32 -7.06 28.47
CA LYS A 39 -2.23 -6.79 29.42
C LYS A 39 -1.22 -5.77 28.86
N GLY A 40 -1.37 -5.36 27.61
CA GLY A 40 -0.47 -4.45 26.92
C GLY A 40 0.85 -5.08 26.49
N THR A 41 1.75 -4.25 26.00
CA THR A 41 3.11 -4.63 25.62
C THR A 41 4.10 -4.08 26.63
N ARG A 42 5.05 -4.91 27.08
CA ARG A 42 6.24 -4.44 27.81
C ARG A 42 7.03 -3.46 26.93
N GLY A 43 7.84 -2.60 27.56
CA GLY A 43 8.71 -1.66 26.86
C GLY A 43 9.55 -2.35 25.78
N LEU A 44 9.44 -1.87 24.54
CA LEU A 44 10.17 -2.44 23.40
C LEU A 44 11.63 -2.01 23.42
N SER A 45 12.52 -2.97 23.19
CA SER A 45 13.93 -2.72 22.90
C SER A 45 14.09 -1.88 21.62
N GLN A 46 15.26 -1.30 21.39
CA GLN A 46 15.57 -0.53 20.18
C GLN A 46 15.32 -1.37 18.91
N TYR A 47 15.77 -2.62 18.89
CA TYR A 47 15.48 -3.56 17.81
C TYR A 47 13.97 -3.78 17.63
N GLY A 48 13.24 -3.95 18.74
CA GLY A 48 11.79 -4.09 18.73
C GLY A 48 11.09 -2.91 18.08
N ARG A 49 11.52 -1.67 18.38
CA ARG A 49 10.98 -0.45 17.77
C ARG A 49 11.25 -0.39 16.27
N GLN A 50 12.49 -0.61 15.85
CA GLN A 50 12.87 -0.62 14.43
C GLN A 50 12.12 -1.71 13.64
N LEU A 51 11.97 -2.90 14.23
CA LEU A 51 11.21 -3.99 13.63
C LEU A 51 9.74 -3.60 13.41
N ARG A 52 9.11 -2.90 14.35
CA ARG A 52 7.71 -2.46 14.21
C ARG A 52 7.54 -1.43 13.11
N GLU A 53 8.40 -0.42 13.04
CA GLU A 53 8.36 0.56 11.95
C GLU A 53 8.54 -0.10 10.58
N LYS A 54 9.48 -1.05 10.47
CA LYS A 54 9.64 -1.86 9.26
C LYS A 54 8.36 -2.61 8.89
N GLN A 55 7.74 -3.28 9.87
CA GLN A 55 6.50 -4.03 9.62
C GLN A 55 5.34 -3.11 9.22
N LYS A 56 5.24 -1.92 9.82
CA LYS A 56 4.22 -0.91 9.52
C LYS A 56 4.30 -0.51 8.05
N VAL A 57 5.46 -0.05 7.58
CA VAL A 57 5.66 0.36 6.19
C VAL A 57 5.42 -0.81 5.23
N LYS A 58 6.02 -1.98 5.48
CA LYS A 58 5.85 -3.16 4.63
C LYS A 58 4.37 -3.55 4.46
N ARG A 59 3.60 -3.54 5.55
CA ARG A 59 2.17 -3.92 5.55
C ARG A 59 1.31 -2.86 4.88
N LEU A 60 1.61 -1.58 5.09
CA LEU A 60 0.91 -0.47 4.46
C LEU A 60 0.94 -0.57 2.93
N TYR A 61 2.11 -0.91 2.35
CA TYR A 61 2.26 -1.13 0.91
C TYR A 61 1.97 -2.58 0.46
N GLY A 62 1.60 -3.48 1.37
CA GLY A 62 1.23 -4.87 1.04
C GLY A 62 2.37 -5.72 0.47
N LEU A 63 3.62 -5.47 0.88
CA LEU A 63 4.81 -6.14 0.34
C LEU A 63 5.22 -7.39 1.12
N LEU A 64 5.87 -8.33 0.42
CA LEU A 64 6.61 -9.43 1.06
C LEU A 64 7.98 -8.96 1.54
N GLU A 65 8.54 -9.65 2.54
CA GLU A 65 9.81 -9.28 3.17
C GLU A 65 10.97 -9.20 2.15
N LYS A 66 11.08 -10.21 1.28
CA LYS A 66 12.10 -10.25 0.22
C LYS A 66 12.00 -9.05 -0.74
N GLN A 67 10.77 -8.66 -1.09
CA GLN A 67 10.55 -7.53 -1.98
C GLN A 67 10.83 -6.19 -1.28
N PHE A 68 10.41 -6.06 -0.03
CA PHE A 68 10.69 -4.87 0.78
C PHE A 68 12.21 -4.68 0.98
N ARG A 69 12.94 -5.76 1.29
CA ARG A 69 14.40 -5.73 1.39
C ARG A 69 15.07 -5.19 0.12
N LYS A 70 14.62 -5.61 -1.06
CA LYS A 70 15.15 -5.08 -2.34
C LYS A 70 14.95 -3.57 -2.48
N TYR A 71 13.80 -3.04 -2.06
CA TYR A 71 13.57 -1.59 -2.09
C TYR A 71 14.46 -0.85 -1.09
N VAL A 72 14.71 -1.42 0.09
CA VAL A 72 15.65 -0.85 1.07
C VAL A 72 17.08 -0.84 0.52
N GLU A 73 17.54 -1.95 -0.07
CA GLU A 73 18.87 -2.03 -0.70
C GLU A 73 19.01 -1.02 -1.86
N LEU A 74 17.95 -0.83 -2.66
CA LEU A 74 17.93 0.19 -3.71
C LEU A 74 17.98 1.62 -3.13
N ALA A 75 17.25 1.88 -2.05
CA ALA A 75 17.26 3.17 -1.36
C ALA A 75 18.63 3.48 -0.76
N LEU A 76 19.30 2.48 -0.15
CA LEU A 76 20.65 2.64 0.42
C LEU A 76 21.71 2.95 -0.63
N LYS A 77 21.55 2.44 -1.86
CA LYS A 77 22.45 2.74 -2.99
C LYS A 77 22.14 4.07 -3.67
N SER A 78 21.01 4.70 -3.35
CA SER A 78 20.59 5.96 -3.96
C SER A 78 21.23 7.15 -3.25
N LYS A 79 21.59 8.19 -3.99
CA LYS A 79 22.11 9.44 -3.41
C LYS A 79 20.99 10.18 -2.65
N GLY A 80 21.32 10.75 -1.49
CA GLY A 80 20.41 11.55 -0.64
C GLY A 80 19.87 10.78 0.57
N ASN A 81 18.75 11.25 1.13
CA ASN A 81 18.14 10.62 2.31
C ASN A 81 17.50 9.27 1.96
N THR A 82 18.04 8.19 2.53
CA THR A 82 17.56 6.80 2.32
C THR A 82 16.07 6.64 2.62
N GLY A 83 15.56 7.28 3.68
CA GLY A 83 14.16 7.17 4.08
C GLY A 83 13.22 7.74 3.03
N GLU A 84 13.53 8.93 2.52
CA GLU A 84 12.77 9.59 1.45
C GLU A 84 12.82 8.79 0.14
N LYS A 85 14.00 8.25 -0.21
CA LYS A 85 14.14 7.41 -1.41
C LYS A 85 13.32 6.13 -1.30
N LEU A 86 13.33 5.47 -0.14
CA LEU A 86 12.53 4.27 0.11
C LEU A 86 11.04 4.57 -0.09
N ILE A 87 10.52 5.62 0.55
CA ILE A 87 9.11 6.01 0.40
C ILE A 87 8.80 6.39 -1.05
N GLY A 88 9.68 7.13 -1.72
CA GLY A 88 9.53 7.48 -3.14
C GLY A 88 9.44 6.26 -4.05
N PHE A 89 10.28 5.23 -3.84
CA PHE A 89 10.20 3.99 -4.61
C PHE A 89 8.91 3.20 -4.34
N LEU A 90 8.43 3.22 -3.10
CA LEU A 90 7.19 2.56 -2.72
C LEU A 90 5.96 3.29 -3.29
N GLU A 91 5.95 4.62 -3.28
CA GLU A 91 4.86 5.43 -3.83
C GLU A 91 4.76 5.31 -5.35
N LYS A 92 5.89 5.14 -6.07
CA LYS A 92 5.95 4.96 -7.54
C LYS A 92 5.44 3.61 -8.05
N ARG A 93 5.10 2.66 -7.18
CA ARG A 93 4.58 1.37 -7.61
C ARG A 93 3.22 1.53 -8.28
N LEU A 94 2.98 0.81 -9.37
CA LEU A 94 1.75 0.87 -10.13
C LEU A 94 0.51 0.56 -9.27
N ASP A 95 0.56 -0.47 -8.41
CA ASP A 95 -0.57 -0.76 -7.51
C ASP A 95 -0.86 0.37 -6.52
N ASN A 96 0.18 1.06 -6.04
CA ASN A 96 -0.01 2.19 -5.15
C ASN A 96 -0.51 3.45 -5.90
N VAL A 97 -0.01 3.74 -7.09
CA VAL A 97 -0.48 4.86 -7.91
C VAL A 97 -1.95 4.71 -8.28
N ILE A 98 -2.39 3.51 -8.68
CA ILE A 98 -3.81 3.22 -8.95
C ILE A 98 -4.68 3.47 -7.71
N PHE A 99 -4.19 3.14 -6.52
CA PHE A 99 -4.88 3.48 -5.27
C PHE A 99 -4.91 5.00 -5.01
N ARG A 100 -3.79 5.70 -5.23
CA ARG A 100 -3.68 7.16 -5.02
C ARG A 100 -4.53 7.98 -6.01
N LEU A 101 -4.69 7.49 -7.24
CA LEU A 101 -5.58 8.08 -8.26
C LEU A 101 -7.07 7.86 -7.96
N GLY A 102 -7.41 7.09 -6.92
CA GLY A 102 -8.81 6.81 -6.59
C GLY A 102 -9.48 5.76 -7.45
N PHE A 103 -8.73 5.08 -8.32
CA PHE A 103 -9.27 3.99 -9.17
C PHE A 103 -9.57 2.72 -8.38
N ALA A 104 -9.19 2.66 -7.11
CA ALA A 104 -9.50 1.55 -6.23
C ALA A 104 -9.74 2.03 -4.79
N PRO A 105 -10.65 1.39 -4.04
CA PRO A 105 -10.96 1.78 -2.66
C PRO A 105 -9.86 1.41 -1.66
N SER A 106 -8.96 0.49 -2.02
CA SER A 106 -7.86 0.04 -1.16
C SER A 106 -6.68 -0.48 -1.98
N ARG A 107 -5.47 -0.42 -1.42
CA ARG A 107 -4.26 -0.97 -2.06
C ARG A 107 -4.39 -2.43 -2.50
N PRO A 108 -4.98 -3.36 -1.72
CA PRO A 108 -5.21 -4.73 -2.18
C PRO A 108 -6.17 -4.84 -3.37
N SER A 109 -7.15 -3.94 -3.47
CA SER A 109 -8.06 -3.86 -4.62
C SER A 109 -7.35 -3.29 -5.85
N ALA A 110 -6.55 -2.23 -5.68
CA ALA A 110 -5.71 -1.68 -6.76
C ALA A 110 -4.77 -2.75 -7.35
N ARG A 111 -4.13 -3.53 -6.48
CA ARG A 111 -3.29 -4.66 -6.90
C ARG A 111 -4.06 -5.67 -7.73
N GLN A 112 -5.31 -5.97 -7.37
CA GLN A 112 -6.14 -6.90 -8.12
C GLN A 112 -6.49 -6.35 -9.52
N ILE A 113 -6.88 -5.07 -9.60
CA ILE A 113 -7.16 -4.38 -10.87
C ILE A 113 -5.94 -4.44 -11.80
N VAL A 114 -4.74 -4.15 -11.26
CA VAL A 114 -3.50 -4.29 -12.02
C VAL A 114 -3.27 -5.74 -12.44
N SER A 115 -3.29 -6.71 -11.52
CA SER A 115 -3.01 -8.11 -11.84
C SER A 115 -3.99 -8.74 -12.84
N HIS A 116 -5.24 -8.28 -12.88
CA HIS A 116 -6.23 -8.71 -13.86
C HIS A 116 -6.04 -8.02 -15.23
N GLY A 117 -5.10 -7.08 -15.33
CA GLY A 117 -4.72 -6.43 -16.58
C GLY A 117 -5.66 -5.31 -17.01
N HIS A 118 -6.32 -4.65 -16.08
CA HIS A 118 -7.22 -3.52 -16.40
C HIS A 118 -6.49 -2.18 -16.55
N VAL A 119 -5.17 -2.16 -16.40
CA VAL A 119 -4.37 -0.93 -16.36
C VAL A 119 -3.54 -0.80 -17.63
N LEU A 120 -3.57 0.41 -18.19
CA LEU A 120 -2.77 0.84 -19.32
C LEU A 120 -1.73 1.87 -18.81
N VAL A 121 -0.47 1.68 -19.21
CA VAL A 121 0.61 2.66 -19.02
C VAL A 121 1.11 3.06 -20.39
N ASP A 122 1.03 4.34 -20.71
CA ASP A 122 1.36 4.88 -22.05
C ASP A 122 0.62 4.13 -23.17
N GLY A 123 -0.66 3.81 -22.93
CA GLY A 123 -1.52 3.06 -23.85
C GLY A 123 -1.28 1.55 -23.91
N LYS A 124 -0.27 1.02 -23.23
CA LYS A 124 0.06 -0.42 -23.22
C LYS A 124 -0.44 -1.12 -21.96
N LYS A 125 -0.98 -2.32 -22.11
CA LYS A 125 -1.50 -3.11 -20.98
C LYS A 125 -0.37 -3.60 -20.07
N VAL A 126 -0.43 -3.23 -18.79
CA VAL A 126 0.54 -3.61 -17.77
C VAL A 126 -0.18 -4.30 -16.62
N ASN A 127 0.20 -5.55 -16.35
CA ASN A 127 -0.42 -6.38 -15.32
C ASN A 127 0.49 -6.67 -14.11
N ILE A 128 1.60 -5.93 -13.97
CA ILE A 128 2.62 -6.13 -12.94
C ILE A 128 2.44 -5.08 -11.82
N PRO A 129 1.93 -5.44 -10.63
CA PRO A 129 1.72 -4.48 -9.53
C PRO A 129 2.99 -3.76 -9.08
N SER A 130 4.14 -4.41 -9.20
CA SER A 130 5.45 -3.87 -8.82
C SER A 130 6.12 -3.03 -9.89
N TYR A 131 5.44 -2.76 -11.01
CA TYR A 131 5.95 -1.87 -12.04
C TYR A 131 6.24 -0.50 -11.42
N GLY A 132 7.47 -0.01 -11.59
CA GLY A 132 7.90 1.29 -11.07
C GLY A 132 7.68 2.36 -12.12
N LEU A 133 6.71 3.24 -11.88
CA LEU A 133 6.40 4.33 -12.80
C LEU A 133 7.52 5.38 -12.83
N LYS A 134 7.76 5.89 -14.03
CA LYS A 134 8.62 7.04 -14.28
C LYS A 134 7.78 8.31 -14.37
N VAL A 135 8.43 9.44 -14.13
CA VAL A 135 7.81 10.75 -14.28
C VAL A 135 7.41 10.94 -15.75
N GLY A 136 6.22 11.48 -15.99
CA GLY A 136 5.68 11.74 -17.34
C GLY A 136 4.91 10.58 -17.97
N GLN A 137 4.86 9.40 -17.32
CA GLN A 137 4.04 8.30 -17.83
C GLN A 137 2.56 8.52 -17.56
N THR A 138 1.72 8.20 -18.55
CA THR A 138 0.26 8.30 -18.44
C THR A 138 -0.33 6.97 -18.00
N VAL A 139 -1.13 6.98 -16.93
CA VAL A 139 -1.79 5.80 -16.39
C VAL A 139 -3.30 5.91 -16.60
N SER A 140 -3.89 4.91 -17.24
CA SER A 140 -5.34 4.84 -17.47
C SER A 140 -5.88 3.43 -17.25
N LEU A 141 -7.21 3.31 -17.22
CA LEU A 141 -7.90 2.02 -17.17
C LEU A 141 -8.42 1.63 -18.55
N ASP A 142 -8.51 0.33 -18.83
CA ASP A 142 -9.24 -0.16 -19.99
C ASP A 142 -10.77 0.00 -19.78
N ALA A 143 -11.54 -0.09 -20.87
CA ALA A 143 -12.99 0.07 -20.81
C ALA A 143 -13.66 -0.90 -19.82
N ARG A 144 -13.12 -2.12 -19.70
CA ARG A 144 -13.60 -3.15 -18.75
C ARG A 144 -13.31 -2.75 -17.31
N GLY A 145 -12.14 -2.18 -17.04
CA GLY A 145 -11.74 -1.67 -15.73
C GLY A 145 -12.60 -0.49 -15.28
N MET A 146 -12.93 0.42 -16.19
CA MET A 146 -13.85 1.54 -15.92
C MET A 146 -15.27 1.06 -15.61
N ALA A 147 -15.71 -0.02 -16.26
CA ALA A 147 -17.05 -0.61 -16.07
C ALA A 147 -17.21 -1.35 -14.73
N ILE A 148 -16.13 -1.57 -13.96
CA ILE A 148 -16.22 -2.22 -12.65
C ILE A 148 -17.10 -1.34 -11.73
N PRO A 149 -18.18 -1.86 -11.13
CA PRO A 149 -19.14 -1.04 -10.38
C PRO A 149 -18.52 -0.24 -9.23
N THR A 150 -17.52 -0.79 -8.55
CA THR A 150 -16.80 -0.10 -7.47
C THR A 150 -15.95 1.05 -8.00
N VAL A 151 -15.28 0.86 -9.14
CA VAL A 151 -14.46 1.88 -9.81
C VAL A 151 -15.35 2.99 -10.33
N ALA A 152 -16.44 2.65 -11.03
CA ALA A 152 -17.41 3.62 -11.55
C ALA A 152 -18.03 4.48 -10.43
N LYS A 153 -18.28 3.91 -9.24
CA LYS A 153 -18.74 4.67 -8.06
C LYS A 153 -17.66 5.62 -7.54
N LEU A 154 -16.41 5.16 -7.46
CA LEU A 154 -15.30 5.99 -6.97
C LEU A 154 -14.97 7.15 -7.91
N LEU A 155 -15.01 6.92 -9.22
CA LEU A 155 -14.78 7.97 -10.23
C LEU A 155 -15.82 9.10 -10.15
N LYS A 156 -17.04 8.80 -9.66
CA LYS A 156 -18.08 9.82 -9.43
C LYS A 156 -17.85 10.62 -8.14
N ASN A 157 -17.13 10.07 -7.17
CA ASN A 157 -16.84 10.75 -5.91
C ASN A 157 -15.66 11.73 -6.08
N LYS A 158 -15.96 13.03 -6.05
CA LYS A 158 -14.97 14.12 -6.19
C LYS A 158 -14.13 14.39 -4.94
N GLU A 159 -14.39 13.69 -3.83
CA GLU A 159 -13.74 13.95 -2.53
C GLU A 159 -12.34 13.31 -2.40
N ILE A 160 -11.85 12.63 -3.43
CA ILE A 160 -10.56 11.95 -3.37
C ILE A 160 -9.43 12.99 -3.45
N LYS A 161 -8.69 13.16 -2.35
CA LYS A 161 -7.50 14.00 -2.31
C LYS A 161 -6.35 13.35 -3.06
N ILE A 162 -6.12 13.80 -4.29
CA ILE A 162 -4.99 13.39 -5.11
C ILE A 162 -3.73 14.12 -4.60
N PRO A 163 -2.61 13.41 -4.37
CA PRO A 163 -1.39 14.06 -3.92
C PRO A 163 -0.78 14.94 -5.04
N PRO A 164 -0.06 16.03 -4.73
CA PRO A 164 0.40 17.00 -5.72
C PRO A 164 1.36 16.49 -6.82
N TRP A 165 1.87 15.27 -6.69
CA TRP A 165 2.81 14.68 -7.66
C TRP A 165 2.10 13.81 -8.72
N LEU A 166 0.77 13.66 -8.65
CA LEU A 166 -0.09 12.92 -9.58
C LEU A 166 -1.02 13.85 -10.36
#